data_AF-A0A849U7N0-F1
#
_entry.id   AF-A0A849U7N0-F1
#
_cell.length_a   1.000
_cell.length_b   1.000
_cell.length_c   1.000
_cell.angle_alpha   90.00
_cell.angle_beta   90.00
_cell.angle_gamma   90.00
#
_symmetry.space_group_name_H-M   'P 1'
#
loop_
_entity.id
_entity.type
_entity.pdbx_description
1 polymer ?
#
loop_
_entity_poly.entity_id
_entity_poly.type
_entity_poly.pdbx_seq_one_letter_code
_entity_poly.pdbx_strand_id
1 'polypeptide(L)'
;MDENTKFIAINGFILVGVLSLLVFPDVIFGLFFQMLHLLLEFAHIMFEFIESTLDHVVEHLLHTELHQTQVIVFYIIVSVASVGIYALWRTVPRYYWRAKNQLIAFWFWEKSTTYLYWQGLTVSQKTKLVTVSALSLYLLSFLVF
;
A
#
# COMPACT_ATOMS: atom_id res chain seq x y z
N MET A 1 15.34 -17.81 -18.29
CA MET A 1 13.94 -17.71 -17.84
C MET A 1 13.30 -16.61 -18.66
N ASP A 2 12.41 -17.02 -19.56
CA ASP A 2 11.98 -16.23 -20.72
C ASP A 2 11.10 -15.04 -20.30
N GLU A 3 11.20 -13.92 -21.03
CA GLU A 3 10.52 -12.65 -20.70
C GLU A 3 8.99 -12.83 -20.68
N ASN A 4 8.49 -13.72 -21.53
CA ASN A 4 7.08 -14.10 -21.63
C ASN A 4 6.58 -14.88 -20.40
N THR A 5 7.42 -15.70 -19.78
CA THR A 5 7.06 -16.46 -18.57
C THR A 5 6.92 -15.54 -17.36
N LYS A 6 7.76 -14.50 -17.26
CA LYS A 6 7.66 -13.49 -16.20
C LYS A 6 6.38 -12.67 -16.33
N PHE A 7 6.02 -12.26 -17.55
CA PHE A 7 4.80 -11.50 -17.80
C PHE A 7 3.54 -12.27 -17.41
N ILE A 8 3.44 -13.56 -17.79
CA ILE A 8 2.31 -14.42 -17.42
C ILE A 8 2.25 -14.64 -15.91
N ALA A 9 3.40 -14.88 -15.25
CA ALA A 9 3.44 -15.07 -13.80
C ALA A 9 3.02 -13.81 -13.04
N ILE A 10 3.50 -12.63 -13.46
CA ILE A 10 3.16 -11.35 -12.84
C ILE A 10 1.66 -11.04 -12.99
N ASN A 11 1.11 -11.20 -14.20
CA ASN A 11 -0.31 -10.96 -14.44
C ASN A 11 -1.20 -11.97 -13.69
N GLY A 12 -0.78 -13.23 -13.60
CA GLY A 12 -1.44 -14.25 -12.78
C GLY A 12 -1.49 -13.86 -11.30
N PHE A 13 -0.36 -13.39 -10.75
CA PHE A 13 -0.29 -12.90 -9.37
C PHE A 13 -1.19 -11.69 -9.12
N ILE A 14 -1.21 -10.73 -10.07
CA ILE A 14 -2.08 -9.56 -9.97
C ILE A 14 -3.55 -9.96 -9.99
N LEU A 15 -3.94 -10.87 -10.88
CA LEU A 15 -5.32 -11.32 -11.01
C LEU A 15 -5.79 -12.07 -9.76
N VAL A 16 -4.93 -12.96 -9.22
CA VAL A 16 -5.18 -13.62 -7.94
C VAL A 16 -5.32 -12.59 -6.82
N GLY A 17 -4.43 -11.60 -6.75
CA GLY A 17 -4.51 -10.54 -5.74
C GLY A 17 -5.80 -9.72 -5.81
N VAL A 18 -6.25 -9.35 -7.01
CA VAL A 18 -7.51 -8.62 -7.22
C VAL A 18 -8.72 -9.48 -6.86
N LEU A 19 -8.73 -10.76 -7.24
CA LEU A 19 -9.80 -11.69 -6.86
C LEU A 19 -9.85 -11.90 -5.34
N SER A 20 -8.70 -12.09 -4.69
CA SER A 20 -8.62 -12.20 -3.24
C SER A 20 -9.16 -10.95 -2.54
N LEU A 21 -8.86 -9.75 -3.07
CA LEU A 21 -9.38 -8.48 -2.55
C LEU A 21 -10.91 -8.38 -2.65
N LEU A 22 -11.50 -8.89 -3.73
CA LEU A 22 -12.96 -8.89 -3.92
C LEU A 22 -13.67 -9.93 -3.04
N VAL A 23 -13.07 -11.10 -2.85
CA VAL A 23 -13.69 -12.20 -2.10
C VAL A 23 -13.52 -12.04 -0.58
N PHE A 24 -12.37 -11.52 -0.13
CA PHE A 24 -12.05 -11.38 1.30
C PHE A 24 -11.57 -9.96 1.66
N PRO A 25 -12.40 -8.92 1.41
CA PRO A 25 -12.00 -7.54 1.68
C PRO A 25 -11.66 -7.34 3.17
N ASP A 26 -12.47 -7.87 4.08
CA ASP A 26 -12.28 -7.71 5.52
C ASP A 26 -10.96 -8.31 6.03
N VAL A 27 -10.57 -9.47 5.50
CA VAL A 27 -9.32 -10.14 5.89
C VAL A 27 -8.10 -9.34 5.39
N ILE A 28 -8.15 -8.84 4.15
CA ILE A 28 -7.04 -8.12 3.55
C ILE A 28 -6.88 -6.73 4.19
N PHE A 29 -7.98 -6.00 4.37
CA PHE A 29 -7.93 -4.73 5.09
C PHE A 29 -7.57 -4.93 6.56
N GLY A 30 -8.07 -5.99 7.21
CA GLY A 30 -7.70 -6.34 8.58
C GLY A 30 -6.19 -6.56 8.73
N LEU A 31 -5.58 -7.39 7.88
CA LEU A 31 -4.14 -7.60 7.85
C LEU A 31 -3.37 -6.31 7.57
N PHE A 32 -3.83 -5.50 6.63
CA PHE A 32 -3.21 -4.21 6.30
C PHE A 32 -3.23 -3.26 7.51
N PHE A 33 -4.36 -3.10 8.18
CA PHE A 33 -4.48 -2.27 9.37
C PHE A 33 -3.66 -2.80 10.54
N GLN A 34 -3.63 -4.12 10.74
CA GLN A 34 -2.80 -4.74 11.78
C GLN A 34 -1.31 -4.50 11.52
N MET A 35 -0.87 -4.62 10.25
CA MET A 35 0.51 -4.32 9.87
C MET A 35 0.84 -2.84 10.09
N LEU A 36 -0.05 -1.92 9.73
CA LEU A 36 0.11 -0.50 10.01
C LEU A 36 0.18 -0.21 11.50
N HIS A 37 -0.68 -0.84 12.30
CA HIS A 37 -0.68 -0.69 13.75
C HIS A 37 0.65 -1.11 14.36
N LEU A 38 1.15 -2.31 13.99
CA LEU A 38 2.43 -2.82 14.48
C LEU A 38 3.61 -1.95 14.04
N LEU A 39 3.57 -1.39 12.83
CA LEU A 39 4.59 -0.46 12.36
C LEU A 39 4.58 0.85 13.16
N LEU A 40 3.41 1.38 13.47
CA LEU A 40 3.27 2.58 14.30
C LEU A 40 3.70 2.34 15.75
N GLU A 41 3.33 1.19 16.32
CA GLU A 41 3.75 0.78 17.65
C GLU A 41 5.28 0.64 17.72
N PHE A 42 5.88 -0.03 16.74
CA PHE A 42 7.34 -0.14 16.65
C PHE A 42 8.02 1.23 16.52
N ALA A 43 7.46 2.13 15.70
CA ALA A 43 7.97 3.49 15.58
C ALA A 43 7.88 4.27 16.91
N HIS A 44 6.80 4.07 17.68
CA HIS A 44 6.62 4.69 18.99
C HIS A 44 7.63 4.17 20.01
N ILE A 45 7.87 2.86 20.08
CA ILE A 45 8.88 2.27 20.97
C ILE A 45 10.29 2.79 20.61
N MET A 46 10.60 2.87 19.31
CA MET A 46 11.87 3.46 18.84
C MET A 46 12.00 4.93 19.23
N PHE A 47 10.91 5.68 19.17
CA PHE A 47 10.88 7.07 19.62
C PHE A 47 11.19 7.18 21.12
N GLU A 48 10.52 6.38 21.97
CA GLU A 48 10.78 6.37 23.42
C GLU A 48 12.23 6.00 23.74
N PHE A 49 12.79 5.03 23.02
CA PHE A 49 14.19 4.64 23.18
C PHE A 49 15.16 5.79 22.83
N ILE A 50 14.89 6.52 21.75
CA ILE A 50 15.68 7.67 21.34
C ILE A 50 15.59 8.80 22.37
N GLU A 51 14.38 9.10 22.85
CA GLU A 51 14.13 10.12 23.88
C GLU A 51 14.89 9.81 25.16
N SER A 52 14.75 8.61 25.70
CA SER A 52 15.46 8.18 26.92
C SER A 52 16.98 8.23 26.75
N THR A 53 17.50 7.82 25.58
CA THR A 53 18.93 7.90 25.30
C THR A 53 19.41 9.35 25.24
N LEU A 54 18.65 10.23 24.58
CA LEU A 54 18.96 11.66 24.48
C LEU A 54 18.94 12.34 25.84
N ASP A 55 17.97 12.04 26.69
CA ASP A 55 17.88 12.59 28.05
C ASP A 55 19.15 12.28 28.84
N HIS A 56 19.60 11.02 28.87
CA HIS A 56 20.83 10.65 29.58
C HIS A 56 22.09 11.28 28.99
N VAL A 57 22.18 11.37 27.66
CA VAL A 57 23.34 11.98 26.99
C VAL A 57 23.41 13.47 27.29
N VAL A 58 22.28 14.18 27.21
CA VAL A 58 22.21 15.63 27.46
C VAL A 58 22.47 15.94 28.93
N GLU A 59 21.86 15.18 29.86
CA GLU A 59 22.10 15.33 31.31
C GLU A 59 23.59 15.16 31.65
N HIS A 60 24.24 14.14 31.10
CA HIS A 60 25.64 13.86 31.39
C HIS A 60 26.60 14.88 30.76
N LEU A 61 26.31 15.35 29.54
CA LEU A 61 27.18 16.31 28.84
C LEU A 61 27.02 17.73 29.36
N LEU A 62 25.81 18.13 29.74
CA LEU A 62 25.51 19.52 30.12
C LEU A 62 25.41 19.73 31.64
N HIS A 63 25.44 18.66 32.45
CA HIS A 63 25.23 18.72 33.91
C HIS A 63 23.98 19.55 34.29
N THR A 64 22.94 19.48 33.46
CA THR A 64 21.72 20.26 33.58
C THR A 64 20.74 19.61 34.54
N GLU A 65 19.89 20.42 35.16
CA GLU A 65 18.75 19.89 35.94
C GLU A 65 17.76 19.15 35.02
N LEU A 66 17.05 18.16 35.57
CA LEU A 66 16.10 17.30 34.85
C LEU A 66 15.12 18.10 33.98
N HIS A 67 14.58 19.22 34.48
CA HIS A 67 13.64 20.05 33.74
C HIS A 67 14.29 20.72 32.50
N GLN A 68 15.55 21.14 32.61
CA GLN A 68 16.26 21.77 31.50
C GLN A 68 16.63 20.74 30.41
N THR A 69 17.05 19.54 30.81
CA THR A 69 17.34 18.42 29.90
C THR A 69 16.12 18.06 29.05
N GLN A 70 14.95 17.89 29.68
CA GLN A 70 13.70 17.53 28.98
C GLN A 70 13.30 18.56 27.92
N VAL A 71 13.44 19.86 28.22
CA VAL A 71 13.13 20.93 27.27
C VAL A 71 14.08 20.89 26.07
N ILE A 72 15.38 20.66 26.30
CA ILE A 72 16.39 20.57 25.23
C ILE A 72 16.11 19.36 24.33
N VAL A 73 15.87 18.19 24.92
CA VAL A 73 15.59 16.95 24.17
C VAL A 73 14.31 17.10 23.35
N PHE A 74 13.26 17.70 23.92
CA PHE A 74 12.04 18.01 23.19
C PHE A 74 12.31 18.89 21.95
N TYR A 75 13.09 19.97 22.07
CA TYR A 75 13.39 20.84 20.93
C TYR A 75 14.23 20.14 19.85
N ILE A 76 15.16 19.24 20.24
CA ILE A 76 15.93 18.42 19.29
C ILE A 76 14.99 17.49 18.52
N ILE A 77 14.15 16.75 19.24
CA ILE A 77 13.20 15.81 18.66
C ILE A 77 12.23 16.52 17.72
N VAL A 78 11.62 17.63 18.15
CA VAL A 78 10.67 18.41 17.34
C VAL A 78 11.34 18.94 16.06
N SER A 79 12.59 19.39 16.15
CA SER A 79 13.34 19.87 14.99
C SER A 79 13.57 18.76 13.97
N VAL A 80 14.03 17.58 14.42
CA VAL A 80 14.26 16.41 13.56
C VAL A 80 12.94 15.90 12.96
N ALA A 81 11.89 15.79 13.78
CA ALA A 81 10.56 15.38 13.36
C ALA A 81 10.00 16.33 12.29
N SER A 82 10.19 17.64 12.45
CA SER A 82 9.73 18.64 11.48
C SER A 82 10.41 18.47 10.11
N VAL A 83 11.72 18.21 10.08
CA VAL A 83 12.45 17.91 8.84
C VAL A 83 11.95 16.60 8.21
N GLY A 84 11.72 15.56 9.02
CA GLY A 84 11.17 14.29 8.56
C GLY A 84 9.78 14.43 7.94
N ILE A 85 8.87 15.14 8.62
CA ILE A 85 7.52 15.44 8.14
C ILE A 85 7.59 16.24 6.83
N TYR A 86 8.45 17.25 6.74
CA TYR A 86 8.62 18.03 5.52
C TYR A 86 9.11 17.17 4.33
N ALA A 87 10.08 16.29 4.57
CA ALA A 87 10.58 15.36 3.55
C ALA A 87 9.49 14.38 3.09
N LEU A 88 8.73 13.81 4.02
CA LEU A 88 7.59 12.94 3.72
C LEU A 88 6.51 13.69 2.93
N TRP A 89 6.12 14.88 3.39
CA TRP A 89 5.13 15.73 2.73
C TRP A 89 5.52 16.07 1.28
N ARG A 90 6.80 16.22 0.98
CA ARG A 90 7.27 16.46 -0.40
C ARG A 90 7.28 15.19 -1.26
N THR A 91 7.46 14.04 -0.63
CA THR A 91 7.73 12.76 -1.29
C THR A 91 6.45 11.98 -1.56
N VAL A 92 5.56 11.91 -0.58
CA VAL A 92 4.26 11.23 -0.66
C VAL A 92 3.41 11.67 -1.86
N PRO A 93 3.16 12.98 -2.11
CA PRO A 93 2.34 13.40 -3.24
C PRO A 93 2.97 13.01 -4.57
N ARG A 94 4.30 13.04 -4.71
CA ARG A 94 4.98 12.64 -5.96
C ARG A 94 4.72 11.17 -6.28
N TYR A 95 4.82 10.28 -5.29
CA TYR A 95 4.53 8.87 -5.47
C TYR A 95 3.04 8.62 -5.71
N TYR A 96 2.18 9.31 -4.98
CA TYR A 96 0.73 9.23 -5.17
C TYR A 96 0.32 9.60 -6.61
N TRP A 97 0.81 10.73 -7.12
CA TRP A 97 0.51 11.17 -8.49
C TRP A 97 1.07 10.20 -9.54
N ARG A 98 2.26 9.63 -9.32
CA ARG A 98 2.82 8.60 -10.22
C ARG A 98 1.98 7.32 -10.23
N ALA A 99 1.63 6.81 -9.06
CA ALA A 99 0.80 5.61 -8.93
C ALA A 99 -0.58 5.82 -9.56
N LYS A 100 -1.20 6.97 -9.28
CA LYS A 100 -2.48 7.37 -9.89
C LYS A 100 -2.39 7.42 -11.41
N ASN A 101 -1.36 8.08 -11.96
CA ASN A 101 -1.20 8.19 -13.41
C ASN A 101 -0.93 6.84 -14.07
N GLN A 102 -0.17 5.96 -13.41
CA GLN A 102 0.06 4.60 -13.89
C GLN A 102 -1.23 3.76 -13.86
N LEU A 103 -2.02 3.85 -12.80
CA LEU A 103 -3.33 3.19 -12.70
C LEU A 103 -4.28 3.68 -13.79
N ILE A 104 -4.34 4.99 -14.02
CA ILE A 104 -5.17 5.58 -15.06
C ILE A 104 -4.70 5.14 -16.45
N ALA A 105 -3.40 5.16 -16.72
CA ALA A 105 -2.84 4.71 -17.99
C ALA A 105 -3.13 3.22 -18.24
N PHE A 106 -2.95 2.37 -17.22
CA PHE A 106 -3.28 0.96 -17.28
C PHE A 106 -4.78 0.75 -17.55
N TRP A 107 -5.64 1.48 -16.87
CA TRP A 107 -7.09 1.43 -17.06
C TRP A 107 -7.51 1.78 -18.49
N PHE A 108 -6.95 2.85 -19.06
CA PHE A 108 -7.25 3.25 -20.44
C PHE A 108 -6.73 2.22 -21.45
N TRP A 109 -5.53 1.68 -21.23
CA TRP A 109 -4.96 0.65 -22.09
C TRP A 109 -5.80 -0.63 -22.09
N GLU A 110 -6.21 -1.11 -20.91
CA GLU A 110 -7.08 -2.29 -20.78
C GLU A 110 -8.43 -2.06 -21.45
N LYS A 111 -9.07 -0.90 -21.19
CA LYS A 111 -10.34 -0.55 -21.83
C LYS A 111 -10.24 -0.56 -23.35
N SER A 112 -9.15 -0.05 -23.91
CA SER A 112 -8.92 -0.05 -25.37
C SER A 112 -8.74 -1.47 -25.92
N THR A 113 -8.00 -2.31 -25.22
CA THR A 113 -7.69 -3.68 -25.62
C THR A 113 -8.95 -4.55 -25.56
N THR A 114 -9.71 -4.44 -24.47
CA THR A 114 -10.99 -5.12 -24.29
C THR A 114 -12.01 -4.69 -25.34
N TYR A 115 -12.06 -3.40 -25.69
CA TYR A 115 -12.97 -2.90 -26.74
C TYR A 115 -12.62 -3.45 -28.12
N LEU A 116 -11.33 -3.44 -28.49
CA LEU A 116 -10.85 -4.02 -29.75
C LEU A 116 -11.08 -5.53 -29.81
N TYR A 117 -10.84 -6.24 -28.70
CA TYR A 117 -11.14 -7.65 -28.57
C TYR A 117 -12.63 -7.93 -28.77
N TRP A 118 -13.51 -7.17 -28.11
CA TRP A 118 -14.95 -7.32 -28.26
C TRP A 118 -15.45 -7.07 -29.69
N GLN A 119 -14.83 -6.14 -30.43
CA GLN A 119 -15.16 -5.92 -31.84
C GLN A 119 -14.69 -7.07 -32.74
N GLY A 120 -13.55 -7.70 -32.43
CA GLY A 120 -13.00 -8.84 -33.17
C GLY A 120 -13.71 -10.18 -32.96
N LEU A 121 -14.55 -10.30 -31.92
CA LEU A 121 -15.25 -11.56 -31.63
C LEU A 121 -16.46 -11.81 -32.53
N THR A 122 -16.58 -13.05 -33.01
CA THR A 122 -17.80 -13.54 -33.66
C THR A 122 -18.95 -13.70 -32.65
N VAL A 123 -20.21 -13.62 -33.12
CA VAL A 123 -21.41 -13.67 -32.26
C VAL A 123 -21.46 -14.94 -31.39
N SER A 124 -20.99 -16.08 -31.91
CA SER A 124 -20.92 -17.35 -31.16
C SER A 124 -19.91 -17.32 -30.00
N GLN A 125 -18.80 -16.60 -30.16
CA GLN A 125 -17.81 -16.46 -29.09
C GLN A 125 -18.29 -15.49 -28.01
N LYS A 126 -19.03 -14.44 -28.38
CA LYS A 126 -19.63 -13.50 -27.42
C LYS A 126 -20.60 -14.19 -26.48
N THR A 127 -21.49 -15.03 -27.01
CA THR A 127 -22.46 -15.76 -26.18
C THR A 127 -21.78 -16.74 -25.23
N LYS A 128 -20.75 -17.47 -25.68
CA LYS A 128 -19.93 -18.31 -24.80
C LYS A 128 -19.25 -17.53 -23.67
N LEU A 129 -18.72 -16.35 -23.97
CA LEU A 129 -18.02 -15.53 -22.99
C LEU A 129 -18.99 -15.00 -21.92
N VAL A 130 -20.21 -14.60 -22.33
CA VAL A 130 -21.28 -14.18 -21.41
C VAL A 130 -21.77 -15.33 -20.55
N THR A 131 -21.97 -16.53 -21.10
CA THR A 131 -22.46 -17.68 -20.31
C THR A 131 -21.42 -18.17 -19.31
N VAL A 132 -20.14 -18.22 -19.68
CA VAL A 132 -19.05 -18.59 -18.75
C VAL A 132 -18.91 -17.56 -17.64
N SER A 133 -18.89 -16.27 -17.97
CA SER A 133 -18.74 -15.21 -16.95
C SER A 133 -19.95 -15.15 -15.99
N ALA A 134 -21.17 -15.33 -16.50
CA ALA A 134 -22.37 -15.43 -15.66
C ALA A 134 -22.33 -16.65 -14.72
N LEU A 135 -21.88 -17.81 -15.20
CA LEU A 135 -21.73 -19.02 -14.39
C LEU A 135 -20.68 -18.84 -13.29
N SER A 136 -19.53 -18.22 -13.62
CA SER A 136 -18.47 -17.95 -12.65
C SER A 136 -18.93 -17.00 -11.53
N LEU A 137 -19.65 -15.94 -11.87
CA LEU A 137 -20.21 -15.01 -10.89
C LEU A 137 -21.26 -15.67 -10.00
N TYR A 138 -22.10 -16.54 -10.57
CA TYR A 138 -23.08 -17.31 -9.81
C TYR A 138 -22.40 -18.24 -8.79
N LEU A 139 -21.38 -18.99 -9.20
CA LEU A 139 -20.62 -19.86 -8.29
C LEU A 139 -19.91 -19.09 -7.18
N LEU A 140 -19.34 -17.91 -7.49
CA LEU A 140 -18.74 -17.03 -6.49
C LEU A 140 -19.79 -16.52 -5.49
N SER A 141 -20.97 -16.13 -5.96
CA SER A 141 -22.05 -15.67 -5.07
C SER A 141 -22.53 -16.76 -4.12
N PHE A 142 -22.51 -18.03 -4.54
CA PHE A 142 -22.85 -19.18 -3.71
C PHE A 142 -21.76 -19.54 -2.69
N LEU A 143 -20.50 -19.17 -2.94
CA LEU A 143 -19.40 -19.37 -1.99
C LEU A 143 -19.35 -18.31 -0.89
N VAL A 144 -19.92 -17.14 -1.16
CA VAL A 144 -19.95 -16.00 -0.23
C VAL A 144 -21.15 -16.06 0.74
N PHE A 145 -22.17 -16.89 0.44
CA PHE A 145 -23.40 -17.05 1.22
C PHE A 145 -23.45 -18.42 1.90
#